data_AF-A0AAV7KAK6-F1
#
_entry.id   AF-A0AAV7KAK6-F1
#
_cell.length_a   1.000
_cell.length_b   1.000
_cell.length_c   1.000
_cell.angle_alpha   90.00
_cell.angle_beta   90.00
_cell.angle_gamma   90.00
#
_symmetry.space_group_name_H-M   'P 1'
#
loop_
_entity.id
_entity.type
_entity.pdbx_description
1 polymer ?
#
loop_
_entity_poly.entity_id
_entity_poly.type
_entity_poly.pdbx_seq_one_letter_code
_entity_poly.pdbx_strand_id
1 'polypeptide(L)'
;MITKLYSLGRDVQNAVIIPKTFSIEHDRELENITEGRIICMQHELVPDYLRSKLDLDIEKEHKRLQDIADEKSYDEIQRQISLHNEIIESLTQHAEMSTIDKSDEELIKQQTQSDDTTNISKKITRKLLMIQNKGKAATSTIGHHK
;
A
#
# COMPACT_ATOMS: atom_id res chain seq x y z
N MET A 1 28.05 3.82 19.39
CA MET A 1 28.37 2.46 18.85
C MET A 1 27.21 1.84 18.07
N ILE A 2 26.35 2.63 17.40
CA ILE A 2 25.21 2.14 16.58
C ILE A 2 25.45 2.44 15.08
N THR A 3 26.47 3.25 14.77
CA THR A 3 26.75 3.80 13.44
C THR A 3 27.10 2.75 12.38
N LYS A 4 27.50 1.53 12.76
CA LYS A 4 27.85 0.47 11.79
C LYS A 4 26.67 -0.44 11.39
N LEU A 5 25.50 -0.30 12.00
CA LEU A 5 24.35 -1.15 11.67
C LEU A 5 23.54 -0.65 10.45
N TYR A 6 23.69 0.61 10.06
CA TYR A 6 22.84 1.21 9.02
C TYR A 6 23.26 0.93 7.57
N SER A 7 24.39 0.25 7.31
CA SER A 7 24.92 0.08 5.94
C SER A 7 24.96 -1.35 5.42
N LEU A 8 24.31 -2.32 6.08
CA LEU A 8 24.58 -3.73 5.84
C LEU A 8 23.30 -4.55 5.65
N GLY A 9 22.61 -4.31 4.52
CA GLY A 9 21.37 -5.01 4.18
C GLY A 9 21.51 -6.51 3.91
N ARG A 10 22.74 -7.06 3.85
CA ARG A 10 22.99 -8.51 3.67
C ARG A 10 23.83 -9.18 4.76
N ASP A 11 24.74 -8.49 5.43
CA ASP A 11 25.68 -9.17 6.36
C ASP A 11 25.26 -9.11 7.85
N VAL A 12 24.11 -8.54 8.19
CA VAL A 12 23.58 -8.57 9.57
C VAL A 12 23.03 -9.93 9.99
N GLN A 13 22.67 -10.80 9.03
CA GLN A 13 22.06 -12.11 9.32
C GLN A 13 23.01 -13.05 10.06
N ASN A 14 24.33 -12.86 9.90
CA ASN A 14 25.37 -13.69 10.53
C ASN A 14 26.13 -12.94 11.63
N ALA A 15 25.71 -11.73 11.99
CA ALA A 15 26.36 -10.93 13.02
C ALA A 15 25.68 -11.17 14.38
N VAL A 16 26.47 -11.43 15.42
CA VAL A 16 25.98 -11.49 16.80
C VAL A 16 26.25 -10.17 17.48
N ILE A 17 25.22 -9.58 18.08
CA ILE A 17 25.33 -8.35 18.86
C ILE A 17 25.46 -8.74 20.34
N ILE A 18 26.49 -8.22 20.99
CA ILE A 18 26.75 -8.43 22.42
C ILE A 18 27.09 -7.07 23.04
N PRO A 19 26.59 -6.73 24.24
CA PRO A 19 26.98 -5.51 24.92
C PRO A 19 28.45 -5.59 25.31
N LYS A 20 29.22 -4.55 24.97
CA LYS A 20 30.66 -4.50 25.25
C LYS A 20 30.97 -4.12 26.70
N THR A 21 30.15 -3.24 27.27
CA THR A 21 30.36 -2.69 28.62
C THR A 21 29.01 -2.59 29.32
N PHE A 22 28.98 -2.94 30.60
CA PHE A 22 27.81 -2.78 31.45
C PHE A 22 28.08 -1.68 32.46
N SER A 23 27.13 -0.75 32.58
CA SER A 23 27.19 0.33 33.56
C SER A 23 25.76 0.69 33.97
N ILE A 24 25.58 0.89 35.26
CA ILE A 24 24.32 1.35 35.87
C ILE A 24 24.28 2.89 35.84
N GLU A 25 25.42 3.54 35.56
CA GLU A 25 25.50 4.99 35.42
C GLU A 25 24.82 5.45 34.13
N HIS A 26 24.25 6.65 34.21
CA HIS A 26 23.55 7.28 33.10
C HIS A 26 24.53 7.68 31.98
N ASP A 27 24.39 7.04 30.82
CA ASP A 27 25.20 7.32 29.65
C ASP A 27 24.46 8.30 28.71
N ARG A 28 24.82 9.58 28.77
CA ARG A 28 24.21 10.64 27.94
C ARG A 28 24.46 10.45 26.45
N GLU A 29 25.57 9.82 26.07
CA GLU A 29 25.86 9.55 24.66
C GLU A 29 24.91 8.48 24.14
N LEU A 30 24.72 7.42 24.93
CA LEU A 30 23.77 6.34 24.63
C LEU A 30 22.32 6.84 24.58
N GLU A 31 21.92 7.65 25.56
CA GLU A 31 20.59 8.26 25.60
C GLU A 31 20.31 9.08 24.34
N ASN A 32 21.26 9.95 23.94
CA ASN A 32 21.10 10.80 22.77
C ASN A 32 21.02 9.99 21.46
N ILE A 33 21.86 8.97 21.28
CA ILE A 33 21.86 8.13 20.07
C ILE A 33 20.59 7.28 19.97
N THR A 34 20.04 6.84 21.11
CA THR A 34 18.83 6.00 21.15
C THR A 34 17.54 6.80 21.27
N GLU A 35 17.62 8.13 21.17
CA GLU A 35 16.48 9.04 21.30
C GLU A 35 15.73 8.85 22.63
N GLY A 36 16.49 8.67 23.72
CA GLY A 36 15.95 8.47 25.07
C GLY A 36 15.43 7.06 25.35
N ARG A 37 15.52 6.11 24.41
CA ARG A 37 15.04 4.73 24.62
C ARG A 37 15.91 3.93 25.57
N ILE A 38 17.21 4.22 25.62
CA ILE A 38 18.18 3.50 26.45
C ILE A 38 19.04 4.52 27.19
N ILE A 39 18.89 4.56 28.51
CA ILE A 39 19.62 5.50 29.39
C ILE A 39 20.90 4.88 29.99
N CYS A 40 20.96 3.56 30.11
CA CYS A 40 22.11 2.81 30.58
C CYS A 40 22.02 1.33 30.17
N MET A 41 23.16 0.64 30.19
CA MET A 41 23.28 -0.78 29.82
C MET A 41 23.56 -1.62 31.06
N GLN A 42 22.49 -2.05 31.71
CA GLN A 42 22.51 -2.85 32.93
C GLN A 42 22.21 -4.32 32.64
N HIS A 43 22.87 -5.22 33.38
CA HIS A 43 22.74 -6.67 33.20
C HIS A 43 21.31 -7.20 33.32
N GLU A 44 20.46 -6.52 34.09
CA GLU A 44 19.06 -6.91 34.30
C GLU A 44 18.18 -6.64 33.07
N LEU A 45 18.46 -5.56 32.32
CA LEU A 45 17.62 -5.12 31.19
C LEU A 45 18.16 -5.55 29.82
N VAL A 46 19.44 -5.93 29.74
CA VAL A 46 20.08 -6.40 28.51
C VAL A 46 19.32 -7.53 27.81
N PRO A 47 18.79 -8.55 28.53
CA PRO A 47 17.98 -9.58 27.89
C PRO A 47 16.75 -9.00 27.17
N ASP A 48 16.12 -7.97 27.74
CA ASP A 48 14.96 -7.33 27.15
C ASP A 48 15.35 -6.47 25.94
N TYR A 49 16.47 -5.72 26.02
CA TYR A 49 16.96 -4.91 24.90
C TYR A 49 17.46 -5.73 23.71
N LEU A 50 17.95 -6.95 23.95
CA LEU A 50 18.43 -7.87 22.92
C LEU A 50 17.41 -8.94 22.54
N ARG A 51 16.19 -8.86 23.07
CA ARG A 51 15.15 -9.84 22.78
C ARG A 51 14.83 -9.82 21.29
N SER A 52 15.15 -10.93 20.62
CA SER A 52 14.77 -11.19 19.21
C SER A 52 13.44 -11.93 19.07
N LYS A 53 12.87 -12.39 20.19
CA LYS A 53 11.59 -13.08 20.19
C LYS A 53 10.46 -12.09 19.91
N LEU A 54 9.63 -12.42 18.92
CA LEU A 54 8.39 -11.71 18.61
C LEU A 54 7.52 -11.49 19.86
N ASP A 55 6.73 -10.42 19.82
CA ASP A 55 5.67 -10.22 20.80
C ASP A 55 4.59 -11.30 20.67
N LEU A 56 3.93 -11.64 21.78
CA LEU A 56 3.02 -12.78 21.85
C LEU A 56 1.86 -12.67 20.84
N ASP A 57 1.34 -11.48 20.59
CA ASP A 57 0.24 -11.29 19.65
C ASP A 57 0.71 -11.41 18.20
N ILE A 58 1.93 -11.00 17.91
CA ILE A 58 2.56 -11.20 16.60
C ILE A 58 2.89 -12.68 16.38
N GLU A 59 3.37 -13.38 17.41
CA GLU A 59 3.63 -14.82 17.36
C GLU A 59 2.36 -15.62 17.06
N LYS A 60 1.23 -15.26 17.68
CA LYS A 60 -0.09 -15.86 17.39
C LYS A 60 -0.54 -15.60 15.96
N GLU A 61 -0.42 -14.36 15.49
CA GLU A 61 -0.83 -14.01 14.13
C GLU A 61 0.06 -14.68 13.08
N HIS A 62 1.37 -14.69 13.30
CA HIS A 62 2.31 -15.41 12.45
C HIS A 62 1.97 -16.90 12.38
N LYS A 63 1.68 -17.53 13.53
CA LYS A 63 1.24 -18.93 13.57
C LYS A 63 -0.07 -19.13 12.79
N ARG A 64 -1.06 -18.27 12.96
CA ARG A 64 -2.33 -18.33 12.21
C ARG A 64 -2.09 -18.26 10.70
N LEU A 65 -1.22 -17.35 10.25
CA LEU A 65 -0.85 -17.22 8.84
C LEU A 65 -0.09 -18.45 8.34
N GLN A 66 0.79 -19.03 9.17
CA GLN A 66 1.50 -20.26 8.85
C GLN A 66 0.52 -21.44 8.69
N ASP A 67 -0.45 -21.59 9.60
CA ASP A 67 -1.47 -22.65 9.52
C ASP A 67 -2.28 -22.55 8.22
N ILE A 68 -2.64 -21.31 7.80
CA ILE A 68 -3.33 -21.06 6.53
C ILE A 68 -2.43 -21.35 5.32
N ALA A 69 -1.14 -21.06 5.42
CA ALA A 69 -0.18 -21.34 4.35
C ALA A 69 0.03 -22.85 4.19
N ASP A 70 0.13 -23.59 5.30
CA ASP A 70 0.34 -25.04 5.32
C ASP A 70 -0.89 -25.83 4.81
N GLU A 71 -2.09 -25.25 4.89
CA GLU A 71 -3.31 -25.83 4.31
C GLU A 71 -3.29 -25.86 2.77
N LYS A 72 -2.54 -24.93 2.15
CA LYS A 72 -2.48 -24.80 0.69
C LYS A 72 -1.35 -25.63 0.11
N SER A 73 -1.58 -26.21 -1.07
CA SER A 73 -0.53 -26.93 -1.81
C SER A 73 0.52 -25.96 -2.34
N TYR A 74 1.80 -26.35 -2.27
CA TYR A 74 2.92 -25.57 -2.79
C TYR A 74 2.72 -25.13 -4.25
N ASP A 75 2.20 -26.02 -5.11
CA ASP A 75 1.97 -25.72 -6.53
C ASP A 75 0.87 -24.66 -6.73
N GLU A 76 -0.17 -24.68 -5.90
CA GLU A 76 -1.24 -23.69 -5.92
C GLU A 76 -0.72 -22.31 -5.47
N ILE A 77 0.10 -22.28 -4.42
CA ILE A 77 0.73 -21.06 -3.91
C ILE A 77 1.63 -20.45 -4.98
N GLN A 78 2.51 -21.24 -5.62
CA GLN A 78 3.41 -20.74 -6.67
C GLN A 78 2.64 -20.15 -7.86
N ARG A 79 1.60 -20.85 -8.33
CA ARG A 79 0.73 -20.34 -9.39
C ARG A 79 0.07 -19.02 -9.00
N GLN A 80 -0.43 -18.92 -7.77
CA GLN A 80 -1.06 -17.71 -7.26
C GLN A 80 -0.06 -16.55 -7.16
N ILE A 81 1.18 -16.82 -6.72
CA ILE A 81 2.27 -15.83 -6.66
C ILE A 81 2.58 -15.29 -8.06
N SER A 82 2.80 -16.17 -9.04
CA SER A 82 3.14 -15.73 -10.41
C SER A 82 2.05 -14.85 -11.01
N LEU A 83 0.78 -15.25 -10.86
CA LEU A 83 -0.36 -14.49 -11.38
C LEU A 83 -0.51 -13.14 -10.67
N HIS A 84 -0.35 -13.10 -9.34
CA HIS A 84 -0.42 -11.82 -8.61
C HIS A 84 0.73 -10.88 -8.97
N ASN A 85 1.95 -11.40 -9.14
CA ASN A 85 3.08 -10.59 -9.56
C ASN A 85 2.84 -9.97 -10.94
N GLU A 86 2.31 -10.75 -11.90
CA GLU A 86 1.95 -10.25 -13.24
C GLU A 86 0.89 -9.14 -13.17
N ILE A 87 -0.14 -9.30 -12.33
CA ILE A 87 -1.17 -8.27 -12.12
C ILE A 87 -0.58 -7.01 -11.48
N ILE A 88 0.24 -7.16 -10.44
CA ILE A 88 0.88 -6.03 -9.76
C ILE A 88 1.77 -5.28 -10.75
N GLU A 89 2.55 -5.98 -11.55
CA GLU A 89 3.42 -5.38 -12.57
C GLU A 89 2.58 -4.65 -13.63
N SER A 90 1.49 -5.25 -14.12
CA SER A 90 0.56 -4.61 -15.05
C SER A 90 -0.09 -3.35 -14.45
N LEU A 91 -0.58 -3.41 -13.21
CA LEU A 91 -1.19 -2.27 -12.53
C LEU A 91 -0.19 -1.15 -12.27
N THR A 92 1.05 -1.51 -11.92
CA THR A 92 2.13 -0.54 -11.71
C THR A 92 2.46 0.16 -13.02
N GLN A 93 2.62 -0.59 -14.12
CA GLN A 93 2.83 -0.02 -15.46
C GLN A 93 1.67 0.90 -15.88
N HIS A 94 0.41 0.49 -15.65
CA HIS A 94 -0.74 1.35 -15.96
C HIS A 94 -0.78 2.60 -15.09
N ALA A 95 -0.42 2.51 -13.81
CA ALA A 95 -0.34 3.65 -12.91
C ALA A 95 0.74 4.64 -13.40
N GLU A 96 1.92 4.14 -13.76
CA GLU A 96 3.02 4.94 -14.33
C GLU A 96 2.63 5.58 -15.66
N MET A 97 2.04 4.83 -16.60
CA MET A 97 1.54 5.36 -17.87
C MET A 97 0.46 6.43 -17.65
N SER A 98 -0.47 6.21 -16.71
CA SER A 98 -1.51 7.20 -16.38
C SER A 98 -0.97 8.47 -15.72
N THR A 99 0.21 8.41 -15.10
CA THR A 99 0.90 9.61 -14.58
C THR A 99 1.63 10.38 -15.68
N ILE A 100 2.14 9.68 -16.70
CA ILE A 100 2.76 10.30 -17.88
C ILE A 100 1.70 11.00 -18.75
N ASP A 101 0.54 10.36 -18.95
CA ASP A 101 -0.58 10.98 -19.68
C ASP A 101 -1.13 12.23 -18.98
N LYS A 102 -1.02 12.32 -17.65
CA LYS A 102 -1.41 13.51 -16.87
C LYS A 102 -0.40 14.65 -16.96
N SER A 103 0.90 14.37 -17.09
CA SER A 103 1.90 15.41 -17.36
C SER A 103 1.76 15.99 -18.78
N ASP A 104 1.32 15.19 -19.73
CA ASP A 104 1.05 15.66 -21.10
C ASP A 104 -0.31 16.39 -21.21
N GLU A 105 -1.32 16.02 -20.39
CA GLU A 105 -2.60 16.76 -20.33
C GLU A 105 -2.51 18.14 -19.68
N GLU A 106 -1.58 18.37 -18.73
CA GLU A 106 -1.39 19.71 -18.14
C GLU A 106 -0.73 20.70 -19.12
N LEU A 107 0.01 20.21 -20.12
CA LEU A 107 0.55 21.05 -21.21
C LEU A 107 -0.49 21.35 -22.31
N ILE A 108 -1.52 20.51 -22.47
CA ILE A 108 -2.55 20.67 -23.53
C ILE A 108 -3.73 21.56 -23.08
N LYS A 109 -3.99 21.72 -21.78
CA LYS A 109 -5.10 22.55 -21.28
C LYS A 109 -4.89 24.07 -21.38
N GLN A 110 -3.71 24.54 -21.77
CA GLN A 110 -3.47 25.99 -21.98
C GLN A 110 -3.61 26.47 -23.43
N GLN A 111 -3.86 25.62 -24.44
CA GLN A 111 -3.85 26.07 -25.85
C GLN A 111 -4.98 25.61 -26.78
N THR A 112 -6.10 25.05 -26.28
CA THR A 112 -7.24 24.74 -27.17
C THR A 112 -8.59 25.21 -26.61
N GLN A 113 -8.80 26.53 -26.68
CA GLN A 113 -10.11 27.07 -27.02
C GLN A 113 -10.37 26.78 -28.51
N SER A 114 -11.21 25.79 -28.85
CA SER A 114 -11.93 25.70 -30.13
C SER A 114 -13.00 24.58 -30.18
N ASP A 115 -14.16 24.91 -29.62
CA ASP A 115 -15.49 24.84 -30.25
C ASP A 115 -16.21 23.57 -30.78
N ASP A 116 -15.60 22.39 -30.99
CA ASP A 116 -16.37 21.31 -31.68
C ASP A 116 -17.00 20.21 -30.81
N THR A 117 -16.46 19.89 -29.62
CA THR A 117 -16.97 18.77 -28.79
C THR A 117 -18.25 19.13 -28.01
N THR A 118 -18.47 20.42 -27.72
CA THR A 118 -19.68 20.85 -27.01
C THR A 118 -20.95 20.72 -27.87
N ASN A 119 -20.84 20.79 -29.19
CA ASN A 119 -21.98 20.64 -30.10
C ASN A 119 -22.47 19.19 -30.22
N ILE A 120 -21.55 18.23 -30.23
CA ILE A 120 -21.88 16.79 -30.26
C ILE A 120 -22.55 16.38 -28.96
N SER A 121 -22.00 16.79 -27.81
CA SER A 121 -22.57 16.49 -26.49
C SER A 121 -23.95 17.14 -26.31
N LYS A 122 -24.14 18.39 -26.72
CA LYS A 122 -25.46 19.06 -26.72
C LYS A 122 -26.48 18.37 -27.65
N LYS A 123 -26.05 17.81 -28.78
CA LYS A 123 -26.90 17.09 -29.75
C LYS A 123 -27.33 15.72 -29.22
N ILE A 124 -26.43 14.98 -28.58
CA ILE A 124 -26.72 13.69 -27.94
C ILE A 124 -27.67 13.89 -26.76
N THR A 125 -27.43 14.89 -25.92
CA THR A 125 -28.28 15.20 -24.77
C THR A 125 -29.71 15.58 -25.19
N ARG A 126 -29.89 16.39 -26.24
CA ARG A 126 -31.24 16.68 -26.79
C ARG A 126 -31.95 15.44 -27.32
N LYS A 127 -31.22 14.53 -27.99
CA LYS A 127 -31.80 13.29 -28.55
C LYS A 127 -32.29 12.35 -27.45
N LEU A 128 -31.54 12.22 -26.35
CA LEU A 128 -31.94 11.43 -25.17
C LEU A 128 -33.17 12.03 -24.47
N LEU A 129 -33.23 13.35 -24.32
CA LEU A 129 -34.35 14.05 -23.69
C LEU A 129 -35.66 13.91 -24.48
N MET A 130 -35.60 13.92 -25.81
CA MET A 130 -36.76 13.66 -26.66
C MET A 130 -37.26 12.21 -26.56
N ILE A 131 -36.35 11.24 -26.42
CA ILE A 131 -36.72 9.82 -26.27
C ILE A 131 -37.38 9.59 -24.91
N GLN A 132 -36.87 10.19 -23.84
CA GLN A 132 -37.48 10.10 -22.51
C GLN A 132 -38.88 10.71 -22.46
N ASN A 133 -39.08 11.86 -23.12
CA ASN A 133 -40.41 12.49 -23.15
C ASN A 133 -41.43 11.71 -24.00
N LYS A 134 -40.99 11.04 -25.08
CA LYS A 134 -41.85 10.11 -25.85
C LYS A 134 -42.17 8.84 -25.07
N GLY A 135 -41.22 8.31 -24.28
CA GLY A 135 -41.45 7.18 -23.39
C GLY A 135 -42.45 7.48 -22.27
N LYS A 136 -42.43 8.70 -21.73
CA LYS A 136 -43.36 9.15 -20.68
C LYS A 136 -44.79 9.42 -21.19
N ALA A 137 -44.95 9.70 -22.48
CA ALA A 137 -46.27 9.81 -23.12
C ALA A 137 -46.90 8.44 -23.45
N ALA A 138 -46.10 7.38 -23.59
CA ALA A 138 -46.57 6.03 -23.92
C ALA A 138 -47.08 5.22 -22.72
N THR A 139 -46.81 5.65 -21.49
CA THR A 139 -47.26 4.94 -20.26
C THR A 139 -48.49 5.56 -19.60
N SER A 140 -49.10 6.60 -20.19
CA SER A 140 -50.30 7.27 -19.64
C SER A 140 -51.63 6.84 -20.29
N THR A 141 -51.65 5.79 -21.13
CA THR A 141 -52.86 5.30 -21.79
C THR A 141 -53.13 3.80 -21.56
N ILE A 142 -52.72 3.26 -20.42
CA ILE A 142 -53.19 1.93 -19.98
C ILE A 142 -53.64 2.06 -18.53
N GLY A 143 -54.94 2.24 -18.32
CA GLY A 143 -55.57 2.09 -17.02
C GLY A 143 -56.61 3.15 -16.67
N HIS A 144 -57.70 3.24 -17.42
CA HIS A 144 -59.03 3.51 -16.87
C HIS A 144 -60.11 3.23 -17.93
N HIS A 145 -60.70 2.03 -17.86
CA HIS A 145 -62.10 1.84 -18.21
C HIS A 145 -62.71 0.89 -17.19
N LYS A 146 -63.80 1.37 -16.57
CA LYS A 146 -64.78 0.62 -15.79
C LYS A 146 -65.36 -0.54 -16.59
#